data_AF-A0A8T1ZN70-F1
#
_entry.id   AF-A0A8T1ZN70-F1
#
_cell.length_a   1.000
_cell.length_b   1.000
_cell.length_c   1.000
_cell.angle_alpha   90.00
_cell.angle_beta   90.00
_cell.angle_gamma   90.00
#
_symmetry.space_group_name_H-M   'P 1'
#
loop_
_entity.id
_entity.type
_entity.pdbx_description
1 polymer ?
#
loop_
_entity_poly.entity_id
_entity_poly.type
_entity_poly.pdbx_seq_one_letter_code
_entity_poly.pdbx_strand_id
1 'polypeptide(L)'
;MGSVTICSMECLPDDLFVQILSFLTTKEAASTSVLSKRWRTLFALSHNLDFDNMNLLDTEDLLKHSRRHIKKSFNDFVDHTLALHGNNNIKKFSLELSDTHIDNLHDVDRWICNALERGVSDLHLGIESELFWWSRFPSKVFTSTTLVKLSLGVGTRFYTESVPSDLSLPALKVLFLDSIIWLKGDLQLLNVFLAACPALEDLTIRYMCGSENPHVISSKTIKKLSFTYGYIYGYYGYFSRIISFDTPNVVDFYYSDYFGSESPQCHLDSIAKATLDLHFLKSDKIADVTDLISGIRNVKTLHLNSSTVKVISICCKGGLPVFNNLVDLVFFGTKRGWKLLLPLLLERSPNLKNLVLSGLDCFTFRNNRFVVIRIPPTNQIKMLSIKQYQGSATELKHICHFLMNMECLEVVKVYVAPTMDDPKKMQLTEDILKLPTASSKVKIQVM
;
A
#
# COMPACT_ATOMS: atom_id res chain seq x y z
N MET A 1 -41.67 11.32 40.70
CA MET A 1 -40.21 11.13 40.83
C MET A 1 -39.86 9.86 40.08
N GLY A 2 -39.45 9.96 38.81
CA GLY A 2 -39.00 8.81 38.02
C GLY A 2 -37.58 8.45 38.42
N SER A 3 -37.39 7.25 38.95
CA SER A 3 -36.06 6.67 39.16
C SER A 3 -35.43 6.48 37.80
N VAL A 4 -34.45 7.34 37.46
CA VAL A 4 -33.51 7.04 36.39
C VAL A 4 -32.60 5.95 36.96
N THR A 5 -32.91 4.70 36.62
CA THR A 5 -32.00 3.59 36.88
C THR A 5 -30.76 3.84 36.03
N ILE A 6 -29.69 4.32 36.66
CA ILE A 6 -28.36 4.30 36.05
C ILE A 6 -28.08 2.82 35.81
N CYS A 7 -28.15 2.38 34.55
CA CYS A 7 -27.70 1.04 34.18
C CYS A 7 -26.21 0.96 34.57
N SER A 8 -25.93 0.36 35.72
CA SER A 8 -24.57 0.10 36.15
C SER A 8 -23.92 -0.76 35.08
N MET A 9 -22.73 -0.36 34.60
CA MET A 9 -21.93 -1.16 33.68
C MET A 9 -21.61 -2.57 34.24
N GLU A 10 -21.89 -2.81 35.53
CA GLU A 10 -21.81 -4.11 36.19
C GLU A 10 -22.86 -5.14 35.68
N CYS A 11 -23.96 -4.71 35.05
CA CYS A 11 -25.01 -5.60 34.56
C CYS A 11 -24.75 -6.16 33.14
N LEU A 12 -23.70 -5.70 32.45
CA LEU A 12 -23.36 -6.23 31.13
C LEU A 12 -22.77 -7.65 31.27
N PRO A 13 -23.09 -8.63 30.42
CA PRO A 13 -22.37 -9.92 30.34
C PRO A 13 -20.88 -9.75 29.95
N ASP A 14 -20.02 -10.67 30.39
CA ASP A 14 -18.58 -10.65 30.09
C ASP A 14 -18.32 -10.68 28.58
N ASP A 15 -19.09 -11.45 27.81
CA ASP A 15 -18.91 -11.58 26.37
C ASP A 15 -19.16 -10.27 25.61
N LEU A 16 -20.23 -9.54 25.98
CA LEU A 16 -20.53 -8.23 25.40
C LEU A 16 -19.46 -7.21 25.79
N PHE A 17 -18.88 -7.38 26.98
CA PHE A 17 -17.82 -6.51 27.44
C PHE A 17 -16.51 -6.73 26.68
N VAL A 18 -16.09 -7.99 26.50
CA VAL A 18 -14.93 -8.36 25.67
C VAL A 18 -15.13 -7.87 24.23
N GLN A 19 -16.36 -7.96 23.72
CA GLN A 19 -16.70 -7.43 22.40
C GLN A 19 -16.53 -5.90 22.33
N ILE A 20 -16.98 -5.14 23.34
CA ILE A 20 -16.77 -3.68 23.39
C ILE A 20 -15.27 -3.36 23.44
N LEU A 21 -14.52 -4.05 24.30
CA LEU A 21 -13.08 -3.82 24.42
C LEU A 21 -12.29 -4.22 23.17
N SER A 22 -12.81 -5.15 22.36
CA SER A 22 -12.16 -5.56 21.11
C SER A 22 -12.08 -4.45 20.05
N PHE A 23 -12.84 -3.35 20.24
CA PHE A 23 -12.74 -2.14 19.41
C PHE A 23 -11.64 -1.18 19.86
N LEU A 24 -11.05 -1.40 21.04
CA LEU A 24 -9.96 -0.61 21.59
C LEU A 24 -8.62 -1.35 21.38
N THR A 25 -7.51 -0.60 21.40
CA THR A 25 -6.18 -1.21 21.54
C THR A 25 -6.06 -1.90 22.91
N THR A 26 -5.16 -2.87 23.06
CA THR A 26 -4.99 -3.57 24.34
C THR A 26 -4.56 -2.60 25.45
N LYS A 27 -3.80 -1.56 25.12
CA LYS A 27 -3.42 -0.49 26.05
C LYS A 27 -4.61 0.35 26.50
N GLU A 28 -5.46 0.79 25.57
CA GLU A 28 -6.68 1.53 25.90
C GLU A 28 -7.63 0.66 26.72
N ALA A 29 -7.84 -0.58 26.32
CA ALA A 29 -8.66 -1.55 27.05
C ALA A 29 -8.10 -1.76 28.47
N ALA A 30 -6.78 -1.90 28.64
CA ALA A 30 -6.14 -2.00 29.95
C ALA A 30 -6.29 -0.71 30.77
N SER A 31 -6.29 0.47 30.15
CA SER A 31 -6.47 1.75 30.87
C SER A 31 -7.85 1.85 31.53
N THR A 32 -8.85 1.18 30.96
CA THR A 32 -10.21 1.11 31.53
C THR A 32 -10.32 0.21 32.76
N SER A 33 -9.26 -0.53 33.11
CA SER A 33 -9.19 -1.40 34.30
C SER A 33 -9.37 -0.66 35.63
N VAL A 34 -9.23 0.67 35.64
CA VAL A 34 -9.49 1.53 36.81
C VAL A 34 -10.97 1.62 37.15
N LEU A 35 -11.87 1.34 36.20
CA LEU A 35 -13.32 1.52 36.37
C LEU A 35 -13.95 0.48 37.29
N SER A 36 -13.40 -0.75 37.35
CA SER A 36 -13.81 -1.75 38.35
C SER A 36 -12.81 -2.90 38.43
N LYS A 37 -12.91 -3.71 39.50
CA LYS A 37 -12.10 -4.95 39.64
C LYS A 37 -12.33 -5.93 38.49
N ARG A 38 -13.55 -6.00 37.95
CA ARG A 38 -13.94 -6.87 36.84
C ARG A 38 -13.22 -6.47 35.54
N TRP A 39 -13.03 -5.18 35.32
CA TRP A 39 -12.35 -4.67 34.12
C TRP A 39 -10.84 -4.95 34.12
N ARG A 40 -10.25 -5.24 35.28
CA ARG A 40 -8.81 -5.60 35.41
C ARG A 40 -8.44 -6.92 34.75
N THR A 41 -9.39 -7.83 34.55
CA THR A 41 -9.11 -9.16 33.98
C THR A 41 -9.73 -9.33 32.59
N LEU A 42 -10.91 -8.75 32.36
CA LEU A 42 -11.65 -8.96 31.11
C LEU A 42 -10.97 -8.36 29.87
N PHE A 43 -10.22 -7.28 30.00
CA PHE A 43 -9.52 -6.69 28.85
C PHE A 43 -8.54 -7.69 28.21
N ALA A 44 -7.91 -8.53 29.04
CA ALA A 44 -6.96 -9.52 28.59
C ALA A 44 -7.63 -10.68 27.85
N LEU A 45 -8.96 -10.88 27.97
CA LEU A 45 -9.69 -11.94 27.26
C LEU A 45 -10.01 -11.60 25.81
N SER A 46 -9.65 -10.40 25.34
CA SER A 46 -9.77 -10.03 23.93
C SER A 46 -8.99 -11.01 23.03
N HIS A 47 -9.62 -11.42 21.93
CA HIS A 47 -8.96 -12.23 20.89
C HIS A 47 -7.93 -11.45 20.08
N ASN A 48 -7.91 -10.13 20.21
CA ASN A 48 -6.95 -9.24 19.55
C ASN A 48 -6.06 -8.63 20.62
N LEU A 49 -4.78 -8.98 20.60
CA LEU A 49 -3.76 -8.42 21.47
C LEU A 49 -2.84 -7.53 20.64
N ASP A 50 -2.67 -6.29 21.08
CA ASP A 50 -1.92 -5.24 20.40
C ASP A 50 -1.02 -4.50 21.38
N PHE A 51 0.28 -4.69 21.23
CA PHE A 51 1.31 -4.17 22.10
C PHE A 51 2.20 -3.21 21.30
N ASP A 52 1.91 -1.91 21.39
CA ASP A 52 2.70 -0.83 20.78
C ASP A 52 3.44 -0.02 21.86
N ASN A 53 4.75 0.13 21.63
CA ASN A 53 5.65 0.90 22.46
C ASN A 53 6.47 1.95 21.68
N MET A 54 6.23 2.12 20.38
CA MET A 54 6.99 3.06 19.53
C MET A 54 6.83 4.52 20.00
N ASN A 55 5.67 4.87 20.55
CA ASN A 55 5.34 6.25 20.95
C ASN A 55 5.74 6.62 22.39
N LEU A 56 6.32 5.69 23.17
CA LEU A 56 6.53 5.93 24.62
C LEU A 56 7.81 6.72 24.94
N LEU A 57 8.70 6.98 23.97
CA LEU A 57 10.02 7.56 24.23
C LEU A 57 10.45 8.69 23.28
N ASP A 58 9.52 9.33 22.55
CA ASP A 58 9.79 10.50 21.69
C ASP A 58 10.25 11.77 22.47
N THR A 59 10.53 11.63 23.77
CA THR A 59 11.15 12.65 24.61
C THR A 59 12.63 12.31 24.80
N GLU A 60 13.49 12.98 24.03
CA GLU A 60 14.96 12.93 24.17
C GLU A 60 15.44 13.16 25.61
N ASP A 61 14.61 13.83 26.44
CA ASP A 61 14.88 14.22 27.83
C ASP A 61 14.76 13.10 28.89
N LEU A 62 14.35 11.87 28.55
CA LEU A 62 14.22 10.82 29.56
C LEU A 62 15.59 10.23 29.95
N LEU A 63 15.99 10.44 31.21
CA LEU A 63 17.17 9.84 31.84
C LEU A 63 17.19 8.31 31.65
N LYS A 64 18.39 7.72 31.50
CA LYS A 64 18.61 6.27 31.31
C LYS A 64 17.85 5.38 32.32
N HIS A 65 17.67 5.86 33.56
CA HIS A 65 16.95 5.12 34.60
C HIS A 65 15.43 5.09 34.36
N SER A 66 14.85 6.17 33.82
CA SER A 66 13.42 6.23 33.46
C SER A 66 13.11 5.26 32.30
N ARG A 67 14.00 5.18 31.30
CA ARG A 67 13.87 4.26 30.17
C ARG A 67 13.82 2.79 30.60
N ARG A 68 14.69 2.37 31.53
CA ARG A 68 14.68 1.00 32.08
C ARG A 68 13.39 0.68 32.83
N HIS A 69 12.84 1.63 33.56
CA HIS A 69 11.58 1.44 34.28
C HIS A 69 10.38 1.31 33.33
N ILE A 70 10.29 2.19 32.32
CA ILE A 70 9.23 2.12 31.28
C ILE A 70 9.30 0.78 30.55
N LYS A 71 10.50 0.35 30.17
CA LYS A 71 10.75 -0.95 29.55
C LYS A 71 10.30 -2.12 30.41
N LYS A 72 10.73 -2.17 31.67
CA LYS A 72 10.30 -3.24 32.58
C LYS A 72 8.79 -3.25 32.75
N SER A 73 8.17 -2.07 32.90
CA SER A 73 6.72 -1.94 32.99
C SER A 73 6.00 -2.46 31.75
N PHE A 74 6.57 -2.26 30.56
CA PHE A 74 6.02 -2.80 29.32
C PHE A 74 6.14 -4.33 29.27
N ASN A 75 7.31 -4.88 29.58
CA ASN A 75 7.50 -6.34 29.61
C ASN A 75 6.57 -7.00 30.63
N ASP A 76 6.49 -6.43 31.85
CA ASP A 76 5.59 -6.89 32.91
C ASP A 76 4.12 -6.81 32.44
N PHE A 77 3.75 -5.78 31.67
CA PHE A 77 2.40 -5.65 31.10
C PHE A 77 2.09 -6.73 30.05
N VAL A 78 3.02 -7.01 29.13
CA VAL A 78 2.84 -8.07 28.13
C VAL A 78 2.72 -9.44 28.81
N ASP A 79 3.65 -9.75 29.71
CA ASP A 79 3.63 -11.00 30.48
C ASP A 79 2.35 -11.14 31.30
N HIS A 80 1.93 -10.09 32.00
CA HIS A 80 0.70 -10.10 32.79
C HIS A 80 -0.53 -10.29 31.90
N THR A 81 -0.61 -9.61 30.76
CA THR A 81 -1.73 -9.73 29.83
C THR A 81 -1.81 -11.14 29.24
N LEU A 82 -0.67 -11.71 28.83
CA LEU A 82 -0.62 -13.09 28.31
C LEU A 82 -0.95 -14.14 29.38
N ALA A 83 -0.56 -13.89 30.64
CA ALA A 83 -0.92 -14.75 31.76
C ALA A 83 -2.43 -14.69 32.07
N LEU A 84 -3.01 -13.48 32.10
CA LEU A 84 -4.45 -13.28 32.29
C LEU A 84 -5.30 -13.87 31.15
N HIS A 85 -4.79 -13.82 29.92
CA HIS A 85 -5.45 -14.43 28.77
C HIS A 85 -5.53 -15.97 28.90
N GLY A 86 -4.69 -16.60 29.73
CA GLY A 86 -4.75 -18.04 29.99
C GLY A 86 -4.49 -18.87 28.72
N ASN A 87 -5.25 -19.94 28.52
CA ASN A 87 -5.14 -20.80 27.33
C ASN A 87 -6.17 -20.45 26.24
N ASN A 88 -6.73 -19.24 26.30
CA ASN A 88 -7.68 -18.80 25.28
C ASN A 88 -6.98 -18.62 23.92
N ASN A 89 -7.77 -18.79 22.86
CA ASN A 89 -7.29 -18.63 21.50
C ASN A 89 -7.05 -17.14 21.20
N ILE A 90 -5.83 -16.82 20.75
CA ILE A 90 -5.46 -15.50 20.27
C ILE A 90 -5.71 -15.50 18.77
N LYS A 91 -6.59 -14.62 18.27
CA LYS A 91 -6.85 -14.51 16.84
C LYS A 91 -5.81 -13.65 16.15
N LYS A 92 -5.53 -12.48 16.74
CA LYS A 92 -4.58 -11.47 16.26
C LYS A 92 -3.59 -11.13 17.36
N PHE A 93 -2.31 -11.13 17.02
CA PHE A 93 -1.22 -10.68 17.89
C PHE A 93 -0.37 -9.66 17.15
N SER A 94 -0.24 -8.48 17.73
CA SER A 94 0.54 -7.36 17.18
C SER A 94 1.55 -6.91 18.23
N LEU A 95 2.81 -6.81 17.82
CA LEU A 95 3.93 -6.41 18.68
C LEU A 95 4.82 -5.42 17.94
N GLU A 96 4.83 -4.17 18.41
CA GLU A 96 5.67 -3.08 17.90
C GLU A 96 6.63 -2.56 18.98
N LEU A 97 7.93 -2.68 18.71
CA LEU A 97 9.03 -2.38 19.64
C LEU A 97 10.09 -1.50 19.00
N SER A 98 10.57 -0.49 19.74
CA SER A 98 11.69 0.37 19.37
C SER A 98 13.01 -0.04 20.03
N ASP A 99 14.13 0.44 19.47
CA ASP A 99 15.50 0.00 19.81
C ASP A 99 15.87 0.17 21.29
N THR A 100 15.28 1.18 21.91
CA THR A 100 15.40 1.49 23.34
C THR A 100 14.86 0.40 24.28
N HIS A 101 14.14 -0.60 23.77
CA HIS A 101 13.40 -1.59 24.55
C HIS A 101 13.90 -3.04 24.44
N ILE A 102 15.02 -3.32 23.79
CA ILE A 102 15.52 -4.71 23.63
C ILE A 102 16.83 -4.91 24.38
N ASP A 103 16.77 -5.49 25.59
CA ASP A 103 17.96 -6.00 26.30
C ASP A 103 18.07 -7.53 26.16
N ASN A 104 16.93 -8.19 25.94
CA ASN A 104 16.82 -9.64 25.87
C ASN A 104 15.80 -10.07 24.82
N LEU A 105 16.28 -10.69 23.76
CA LEU A 105 15.46 -11.21 22.65
C LEU A 105 14.61 -12.40 23.07
N HIS A 106 14.98 -13.09 24.15
CA HIS A 106 14.25 -14.26 24.63
C HIS A 106 12.83 -13.93 25.10
N ASP A 107 12.57 -12.71 25.61
CA ASP A 107 11.22 -12.33 26.02
C ASP A 107 10.31 -12.17 24.79
N VAL A 108 10.82 -11.56 23.72
CA VAL A 108 10.11 -11.42 22.44
C VAL A 108 9.81 -12.77 21.82
N ASP A 109 10.82 -13.65 21.74
CA ASP A 109 10.65 -15.03 21.25
C ASP A 109 9.59 -15.77 22.06
N ARG A 110 9.61 -15.63 23.39
CA ARG A 110 8.63 -16.25 24.31
C ARG A 110 7.22 -15.75 24.02
N TRP A 111 7.02 -14.45 23.85
CA TRP A 111 5.70 -13.88 23.55
C TRP A 111 5.17 -14.36 22.19
N ILE A 112 6.02 -14.37 21.16
CA ILE A 112 5.63 -14.85 19.82
C ILE A 112 5.29 -16.33 19.88
N CYS A 113 6.12 -17.16 20.52
CA CYS A 113 5.87 -18.60 20.67
C CYS A 113 4.56 -18.86 21.42
N ASN A 114 4.28 -18.10 22.48
CA ASN A 114 3.06 -18.21 23.25
C ASN A 114 1.81 -17.89 22.39
N ALA A 115 1.88 -16.86 21.54
CA ALA A 115 0.81 -16.53 20.60
C ALA A 115 0.60 -17.64 19.55
N LEU A 116 1.68 -18.20 19.01
CA LEU A 116 1.64 -19.30 18.05
C LEU A 116 1.03 -20.57 18.64
N GLU A 117 1.43 -20.94 19.86
CA GLU A 117 0.88 -22.10 20.58
C GLU A 117 -0.61 -21.95 20.89
N ARG A 118 -1.10 -20.70 20.94
CA ARG A 118 -2.51 -20.37 21.13
C ARG A 118 -3.29 -20.22 19.83
N GLY A 119 -2.71 -20.57 18.68
CA GLY A 119 -3.41 -20.67 17.40
C GLY A 119 -3.58 -19.35 16.64
N VAL A 120 -2.67 -18.39 16.84
CA VAL A 120 -2.72 -17.09 16.15
C VAL A 120 -2.84 -17.22 14.64
N SER A 121 -3.72 -16.39 14.07
CA SER A 121 -4.04 -16.36 12.64
C SER A 121 -3.59 -15.09 11.93
N ASP A 122 -3.49 -13.96 12.64
CA ASP A 122 -2.94 -12.69 12.14
C ASP A 122 -1.81 -12.26 13.08
N LEU A 123 -0.57 -12.34 12.59
CA LEU A 123 0.63 -11.97 13.34
C LEU A 123 1.29 -10.75 12.71
N HIS A 124 1.43 -9.68 13.50
CA HIS A 124 2.14 -8.46 13.10
C HIS A 124 3.32 -8.21 14.04
N LEU A 125 4.52 -8.05 13.47
CA LEU A 125 5.74 -7.79 14.21
C LEU A 125 6.47 -6.59 13.59
N GLY A 126 6.69 -5.54 14.36
CA GLY A 126 7.55 -4.40 13.98
C GLY A 126 8.60 -4.21 15.06
N ILE A 127 9.83 -4.65 14.83
CA ILE A 127 10.86 -4.70 15.86
C ILE A 127 12.08 -3.95 15.35
N GLU A 128 12.22 -2.70 15.76
CA GLU A 128 13.35 -1.85 15.41
C GLU A 128 14.44 -2.00 16.46
N SER A 129 15.61 -2.55 16.12
CA SER A 129 16.77 -2.51 17.03
C SER A 129 18.14 -2.64 16.35
N GLU A 130 19.14 -1.89 16.84
CA GLU A 130 20.57 -2.00 16.50
C GLU A 130 21.19 -3.35 16.88
N LEU A 131 20.59 -4.10 17.82
CA LEU A 131 21.02 -5.45 18.17
C LEU A 131 20.35 -6.53 17.31
N PHE A 132 19.20 -6.21 16.68
CA PHE A 132 18.50 -7.12 15.77
C PHE A 132 19.22 -7.35 14.44
N TRP A 133 20.34 -6.66 14.22
CA TRP A 133 21.24 -6.93 13.10
C TRP A 133 21.93 -8.29 13.22
N TRP A 134 21.79 -9.01 14.35
CA TRP A 134 22.38 -10.33 14.56
C TRP A 134 21.42 -11.39 15.13
N SER A 135 20.14 -11.08 15.35
CA SER A 135 19.21 -12.02 15.98
C SER A 135 18.39 -12.84 14.98
N ARG A 136 18.03 -14.06 15.42
CA ARG A 136 17.28 -15.04 14.63
C ARG A 136 15.78 -14.77 14.73
N PHE A 137 15.09 -14.85 13.61
CA PHE A 137 13.63 -14.85 13.62
C PHE A 137 13.10 -16.17 14.21
N PRO A 138 12.03 -16.17 15.05
CA PRO A 138 11.58 -17.39 15.72
C PRO A 138 11.16 -18.47 14.72
N SER A 139 11.82 -19.63 14.77
CA SER A 139 11.58 -20.73 13.81
C SER A 139 10.15 -21.26 13.84
N LYS A 140 9.46 -21.19 14.98
CA LYS A 140 8.05 -21.61 15.10
C LYS A 140 7.09 -20.81 14.23
N VAL A 141 7.42 -19.56 13.87
CA VAL A 141 6.57 -18.78 12.95
C VAL A 141 6.50 -19.48 11.60
N PHE A 142 7.63 -20.05 11.15
CA PHE A 142 7.80 -20.69 9.85
C PHE A 142 7.15 -22.07 9.71
N THR A 143 6.66 -22.65 10.81
CA THR A 143 6.02 -23.98 10.83
C THR A 143 4.57 -23.92 11.27
N SER A 144 4.02 -22.71 11.40
CA SER A 144 2.64 -22.51 11.84
C SER A 144 1.63 -22.95 10.80
N THR A 145 0.67 -23.77 11.23
CA THR A 145 -0.47 -24.22 10.42
C THR A 145 -1.70 -23.32 10.56
N THR A 146 -1.69 -22.37 11.51
CA THR A 146 -2.83 -21.47 11.79
C THR A 146 -2.66 -20.08 11.22
N LEU A 147 -1.43 -19.66 10.92
CA LEU A 147 -1.15 -18.32 10.38
C LEU A 147 -1.78 -18.14 8.99
N VAL A 148 -2.71 -17.21 8.90
CA VAL A 148 -3.37 -16.77 7.66
C VAL A 148 -2.77 -15.47 7.14
N LYS A 149 -2.33 -14.60 8.05
CA LYS A 149 -1.68 -13.33 7.73
C LYS A 149 -0.43 -13.12 8.57
N LEU A 150 0.65 -12.75 7.89
CA LEU A 150 1.93 -12.42 8.51
C LEU A 150 2.37 -11.04 8.01
N SER A 151 2.55 -10.11 8.94
CA SER A 151 3.06 -8.77 8.69
C SER A 151 4.37 -8.56 9.45
N LEU A 152 5.41 -8.17 8.73
CA LEU A 152 6.75 -7.92 9.25
C LEU A 152 7.15 -6.50 8.88
N GLY A 153 7.25 -5.64 9.89
CA GLY A 153 7.47 -4.21 9.79
C GLY A 153 8.95 -3.81 9.90
N VAL A 154 9.17 -2.49 9.99
CA VAL A 154 10.50 -1.85 10.05
C VAL A 154 11.39 -2.51 11.10
N GLY A 155 12.64 -2.75 10.73
CA GLY A 155 13.66 -3.33 11.61
C GLY A 155 13.63 -4.85 11.73
N THR A 156 12.57 -5.51 11.27
CA THR A 156 12.53 -6.98 11.23
C THR A 156 13.48 -7.53 10.15
N ARG A 157 14.15 -8.65 10.46
CA ARG A 157 15.02 -9.36 9.54
C ARG A 157 14.48 -10.73 9.17
N PHE A 158 14.71 -11.09 7.91
CA PHE A 158 14.50 -12.43 7.35
C PHE A 158 15.76 -13.31 7.45
N TYR A 159 16.62 -13.08 8.45
CA TYR A 159 17.84 -13.85 8.57
C TYR A 159 17.59 -15.16 9.31
N THR A 160 17.84 -16.28 8.62
CA THR A 160 18.04 -17.59 9.23
C THR A 160 19.32 -18.20 8.67
N GLU A 161 20.19 -18.70 9.54
CA GLU A 161 21.46 -19.36 9.14
C GLU A 161 21.22 -20.57 8.21
N SER A 162 20.03 -21.17 8.30
CA SER A 162 19.54 -22.18 7.38
C SER A 162 18.02 -22.10 7.27
N VAL A 163 17.47 -22.29 6.07
CA VAL A 163 16.02 -22.50 5.91
C VAL A 163 15.66 -23.73 6.76
N PRO A 164 14.69 -23.64 7.70
CA PRO A 164 14.20 -24.81 8.39
C PRO A 164 13.73 -25.84 7.36
N SER A 165 14.18 -27.09 7.47
CA SER A 165 13.81 -28.15 6.53
C SER A 165 12.31 -28.47 6.55
N ASP A 166 11.63 -28.07 7.62
CA ASP A 166 10.21 -28.22 7.90
C ASP A 166 9.40 -26.92 7.66
N LEU A 167 10.01 -25.89 7.07
CA LEU A 167 9.36 -24.64 6.70
C LEU A 167 8.07 -24.93 5.91
N SER A 168 6.92 -24.58 6.51
CA SER A 168 5.61 -24.80 5.93
C SER A 168 4.59 -23.86 6.55
N LEU A 169 3.98 -23.04 5.70
CA LEU A 169 2.95 -22.09 6.08
C LEU A 169 1.68 -22.34 5.23
N PRO A 170 1.01 -23.50 5.45
CA PRO A 170 -0.03 -23.98 4.54
C PRO A 170 -1.29 -23.12 4.52
N ALA A 171 -1.56 -22.36 5.60
CA ALA A 171 -2.73 -21.51 5.72
C ALA A 171 -2.47 -20.05 5.33
N LEU A 172 -1.22 -19.66 5.05
CA LEU A 172 -0.85 -18.26 4.85
C LEU A 172 -1.38 -17.75 3.52
N LYS A 173 -2.25 -16.74 3.58
CA LYS A 173 -2.88 -16.08 2.42
C LYS A 173 -2.34 -14.68 2.16
N VAL A 174 -1.87 -13.99 3.20
CA VAL A 174 -1.41 -12.60 3.13
C VAL A 174 -0.03 -12.49 3.77
N LEU A 175 0.93 -12.01 2.99
CA LEU A 175 2.28 -11.69 3.46
C LEU A 175 2.56 -10.21 3.22
N PHE A 176 2.85 -9.50 4.30
CA PHE A 176 3.23 -8.09 4.26
C PHE A 176 4.64 -7.92 4.80
N LEU A 177 5.53 -7.48 3.91
CA LEU A 177 6.95 -7.30 4.15
C LEU A 177 7.24 -5.81 4.05
N ASP A 178 7.54 -5.15 5.15
CA ASP A 178 7.74 -3.70 5.18
C ASP A 178 9.08 -3.30 5.77
N SER A 179 9.88 -2.65 4.94
CA SER A 179 11.18 -2.08 5.29
C SER A 179 12.14 -3.12 5.86
N ILE A 180 12.03 -4.35 5.40
CA ILE A 180 12.94 -5.44 5.74
C ILE A 180 14.30 -5.20 5.11
N ILE A 181 15.34 -5.41 5.91
CA ILE A 181 16.73 -5.34 5.48
C ILE A 181 17.14 -6.73 4.99
N TRP A 182 17.52 -6.82 3.71
CA TRP A 182 18.03 -8.04 3.09
C TRP A 182 19.57 -7.99 3.03
N LEU A 183 20.23 -9.04 3.52
CA LEU A 183 21.66 -9.24 3.38
C LEU A 183 21.99 -10.29 2.31
N LYS A 184 23.26 -10.34 1.93
CA LYS A 184 23.81 -11.35 1.01
C LYS A 184 23.53 -12.77 1.54
N GLY A 185 22.60 -13.46 0.88
CA GLY A 185 22.11 -14.80 1.27
C GLY A 185 20.60 -14.86 1.50
N ASP A 186 19.98 -13.77 1.95
CA ASP A 186 18.56 -13.74 2.31
C ASP A 186 17.63 -13.83 1.08
N LEU A 187 18.17 -13.54 -0.11
CA LEU A 187 17.41 -13.53 -1.36
C LEU A 187 16.94 -14.92 -1.80
N GLN A 188 17.74 -15.95 -1.51
CA GLN A 188 17.33 -17.34 -1.75
C GLN A 188 16.23 -17.73 -0.76
N LEU A 189 16.24 -17.16 0.45
CA LEU A 189 15.25 -17.45 1.48
C LEU A 189 13.87 -16.96 1.06
N LEU A 190 13.73 -15.82 0.37
CA LEU A 190 12.40 -15.35 -0.07
C LEU A 190 11.75 -16.34 -1.05
N ASN A 191 12.49 -16.84 -2.05
CA ASN A 191 11.91 -17.79 -3.01
C ASN A 191 11.55 -19.13 -2.34
N VAL A 192 12.39 -19.61 -1.42
CA VAL A 192 12.10 -20.81 -0.64
C VAL A 192 10.89 -20.60 0.29
N PHE A 193 10.79 -19.41 0.89
CA PHE A 193 9.67 -19.00 1.72
C PHE A 193 8.36 -18.93 0.93
N LEU A 194 8.36 -18.28 -0.23
CA LEU A 194 7.19 -18.21 -1.11
C LEU A 194 6.76 -19.60 -1.57
N ALA A 195 7.71 -20.50 -1.87
CA ALA A 195 7.42 -21.89 -2.23
C ALA A 195 6.78 -22.69 -1.08
N ALA A 196 7.08 -22.34 0.18
CA ALA A 196 6.50 -22.95 1.37
C ALA A 196 5.13 -22.41 1.77
N CYS A 197 4.59 -21.43 1.03
CA CYS A 197 3.29 -20.80 1.26
C CYS A 197 2.29 -21.13 0.13
N PRO A 198 1.77 -22.38 0.04
CA PRO A 198 0.95 -22.82 -1.10
C PRO A 198 -0.41 -22.13 -1.22
N ALA A 199 -0.87 -21.41 -0.18
CA ALA A 199 -2.13 -20.68 -0.18
C ALA A 199 -1.96 -19.15 -0.34
N LEU A 200 -0.74 -18.66 -0.61
CA LEU A 200 -0.43 -17.22 -0.61
C LEU A 200 -1.11 -16.52 -1.80
N GLU A 201 -2.00 -15.57 -1.52
CA GLU A 201 -2.77 -14.83 -2.52
C GLU A 201 -2.40 -13.34 -2.60
N ASP A 202 -2.01 -12.72 -1.49
CA ASP A 202 -1.64 -11.29 -1.41
C ASP A 202 -0.21 -11.15 -0.87
N LEU A 203 0.69 -10.63 -1.71
CA LEU A 203 2.07 -10.33 -1.36
C LEU A 203 2.30 -8.83 -1.48
N THR A 204 2.72 -8.20 -0.38
CA THR A 204 3.17 -6.82 -0.38
C THR A 204 4.60 -6.75 0.14
N ILE A 205 5.47 -6.11 -0.62
CA ILE A 205 6.87 -5.87 -0.27
C ILE A 205 7.16 -4.38 -0.40
N ARG A 206 7.51 -3.73 0.70
CA ARG A 206 8.06 -2.38 0.75
C ARG A 206 9.52 -2.49 1.14
N TYR A 207 10.40 -2.09 0.25
CA TYR A 207 11.83 -2.10 0.46
C TYR A 207 12.30 -0.68 0.73
N MET A 208 13.08 -0.45 1.78
CA MET A 208 13.62 0.88 2.10
C MET A 208 15.16 0.92 2.06
N CYS A 209 15.84 -0.16 2.45
CA CYS A 209 17.30 -0.18 2.59
C CYS A 209 17.87 -1.61 2.43
N GLY A 210 19.03 -1.73 1.78
CA GLY A 210 19.80 -2.99 1.72
C GLY A 210 20.75 -3.03 0.53
N SER A 211 21.78 -3.89 0.60
CA SER A 211 22.83 -3.99 -0.42
C SER A 211 22.44 -4.81 -1.66
N GLU A 212 21.42 -5.67 -1.55
CA GLU A 212 20.99 -6.60 -2.62
C GLU A 212 19.45 -6.69 -2.66
N ASN A 213 18.87 -6.88 -3.85
CA ASN A 213 17.42 -7.08 -4.05
C ASN A 213 17.13 -8.50 -4.53
N PRO A 214 15.93 -9.05 -4.24
CA PRO A 214 15.52 -10.32 -4.84
C PRO A 214 15.48 -10.15 -6.35
N HIS A 215 16.35 -10.86 -7.06
CA HIS A 215 16.42 -10.76 -8.51
C HIS A 215 15.14 -11.25 -9.18
N VAL A 216 14.42 -12.18 -8.56
CA VAL A 216 13.21 -12.81 -9.10
C VAL A 216 12.20 -13.00 -7.98
N ILE A 217 10.95 -12.59 -8.22
CA ILE A 217 9.79 -13.03 -7.42
C ILE A 217 9.00 -14.01 -8.28
N SER A 218 8.99 -15.29 -7.91
CA SER A 218 8.26 -16.33 -8.64
C SER A 218 7.22 -16.99 -7.74
N SER A 219 5.96 -17.00 -8.18
CA SER A 219 4.88 -17.74 -7.53
C SER A 219 3.65 -17.88 -8.44
N LYS A 220 3.04 -19.06 -8.42
CA LYS A 220 1.78 -19.34 -9.14
C LYS A 220 0.54 -19.12 -8.29
N THR A 221 0.65 -18.83 -7.01
CA THR A 221 -0.52 -18.71 -6.11
C THR A 221 -0.96 -17.26 -5.94
N ILE A 222 -0.03 -16.32 -6.09
CA ILE A 222 -0.25 -14.90 -5.84
C ILE A 222 -1.24 -14.32 -6.87
N LYS A 223 -2.26 -13.64 -6.36
CA LYS A 223 -3.29 -12.91 -7.11
C LYS A 223 -3.09 -11.40 -7.01
N LYS A 224 -2.56 -10.91 -5.89
CA LYS A 224 -2.28 -9.50 -5.68
C LYS A 224 -0.82 -9.31 -5.28
N LEU A 225 -0.12 -8.48 -6.03
CA LEU A 225 1.30 -8.19 -5.82
C LEU A 225 1.50 -6.69 -5.72
N SER A 226 2.03 -6.23 -4.59
CA SER A 226 2.41 -4.83 -4.37
C SER A 226 3.89 -4.74 -4.05
N PHE A 227 4.64 -4.04 -4.89
CA PHE A 227 6.07 -3.83 -4.69
C PHE A 227 6.38 -2.33 -4.64
N THR A 228 7.08 -1.91 -3.59
CA THR A 228 7.53 -0.52 -3.41
C THR A 228 9.02 -0.51 -3.11
N TYR A 229 9.78 0.23 -3.91
CA TYR A 229 11.19 0.51 -3.65
C TYR A 229 11.36 1.96 -3.21
N GLY A 230 11.70 2.14 -1.94
CA GLY A 230 11.97 3.42 -1.29
C GLY A 230 13.41 3.88 -1.51
N TYR A 231 13.59 5.18 -1.74
CA TYR A 231 14.90 5.81 -1.85
C TYR A 231 15.26 6.51 -0.54
N ILE A 232 16.33 6.08 0.13
CA ILE A 232 16.89 6.80 1.29
C ILE A 232 18.00 7.74 0.82
N TYR A 233 17.83 9.03 1.10
CA TYR A 233 18.84 10.06 0.82
C TYR A 233 20.16 9.76 1.56
N GLY A 234 21.27 9.67 0.83
CA GLY A 234 22.63 9.59 1.40
C GLY A 234 23.35 8.25 1.21
N TYR A 235 22.65 7.18 0.84
CA TYR A 235 23.27 5.91 0.46
C TYR A 235 23.49 5.86 -1.06
N TYR A 236 24.69 6.25 -1.51
CA TYR A 236 25.11 6.25 -2.92
C TYR A 236 25.48 4.85 -3.45
N GLY A 237 24.76 3.81 -3.04
CA GLY A 237 24.97 2.45 -3.54
C GLY A 237 24.24 2.22 -4.86
N TYR A 238 24.92 1.63 -5.84
CA TYR A 238 24.29 0.95 -6.98
C TYR A 238 23.60 -0.31 -6.46
N PHE A 239 22.46 -0.15 -5.81
CA PHE A 239 21.72 -1.28 -5.28
C PHE A 239 21.14 -2.08 -6.44
N SER A 240 21.40 -3.39 -6.41
CA SER A 240 20.76 -4.36 -7.31
C SER A 240 19.25 -4.14 -7.26
N ARG A 241 18.54 -4.20 -8.38
CA ARG A 241 17.07 -4.02 -8.47
C ARG A 241 16.39 -5.37 -8.67
N ILE A 242 15.08 -5.44 -8.40
CA ILE A 242 14.31 -6.60 -8.87
C ILE A 242 14.44 -6.69 -10.38
N ILE A 243 14.84 -7.86 -10.86
CA ILE A 243 15.14 -8.10 -12.27
C ILE A 243 13.91 -8.71 -12.95
N SER A 244 13.09 -9.49 -12.23
CA SER A 244 11.87 -10.07 -12.81
C SER A 244 10.76 -10.41 -11.83
N PHE A 245 9.53 -10.37 -12.33
CA PHE A 245 8.32 -10.88 -11.71
C PHE A 245 7.80 -12.06 -12.55
N ASP A 246 7.85 -13.26 -12.01
CA ASP A 246 7.33 -14.50 -12.60
C ASP A 246 6.08 -14.96 -11.83
N THR A 247 4.98 -14.24 -12.02
CA THR A 247 3.76 -14.43 -11.24
C THR A 247 2.54 -14.42 -12.17
N PRO A 248 2.35 -15.48 -12.98
CA PRO A 248 1.40 -15.49 -14.09
C PRO A 248 -0.08 -15.35 -13.67
N ASN A 249 -0.40 -15.60 -12.40
CA ASN A 249 -1.76 -15.54 -11.86
C ASN A 249 -2.09 -14.22 -11.15
N VAL A 250 -1.17 -13.24 -11.14
CA VAL A 250 -1.43 -11.91 -10.58
C VAL A 250 -2.51 -11.20 -11.40
N VAL A 251 -3.54 -10.70 -10.72
CA VAL A 251 -4.64 -9.92 -11.28
C VAL A 251 -4.58 -8.44 -10.92
N ASP A 252 -4.02 -8.09 -9.75
CA ASP A 252 -3.80 -6.71 -9.30
C ASP A 252 -2.32 -6.49 -8.96
N PHE A 253 -1.68 -5.61 -9.73
CA PHE A 253 -0.26 -5.31 -9.63
C PHE A 253 -0.05 -3.83 -9.26
N TYR A 254 0.68 -3.59 -8.18
CA TYR A 254 1.17 -2.28 -7.79
C TYR A 254 2.70 -2.29 -7.84
N TYR A 255 3.31 -1.31 -8.52
CA TYR A 255 4.75 -1.19 -8.62
C TYR A 255 5.19 0.25 -8.44
N SER A 256 6.08 0.47 -7.46
CA SER A 256 6.70 1.77 -7.21
C SER A 256 8.22 1.64 -7.14
N ASP A 257 8.94 2.51 -7.86
CA ASP A 257 10.40 2.48 -7.95
C ASP A 257 11.00 3.84 -8.38
N TYR A 258 12.27 4.06 -8.05
CA TYR A 258 13.10 5.19 -8.48
C TYR A 258 14.09 4.76 -9.56
N PHE A 259 13.83 5.05 -10.83
CA PHE A 259 14.60 4.54 -11.97
C PHE A 259 16.02 5.11 -12.09
N GLY A 260 17.00 4.22 -12.28
CA GLY A 260 18.43 4.52 -12.46
C GLY A 260 19.12 3.77 -13.62
N SER A 261 18.63 2.58 -14.04
CA SER A 261 19.19 1.87 -15.20
C SER A 261 18.20 0.93 -15.93
N GLU A 262 17.77 -0.17 -15.31
CA GLU A 262 17.00 -1.24 -15.97
C GLU A 262 15.59 -1.42 -15.36
N SER A 263 14.61 -1.77 -16.20
CA SER A 263 13.25 -2.12 -15.77
C SER A 263 13.08 -3.62 -15.54
N PRO A 264 12.22 -4.03 -14.60
CA PRO A 264 11.97 -5.45 -14.35
C PRO A 264 11.26 -6.12 -15.53
N GLN A 265 11.66 -7.35 -15.84
CA GLN A 265 10.91 -8.22 -16.74
C GLN A 265 9.66 -8.73 -16.04
N CYS A 266 8.50 -8.64 -16.70
CA CYS A 266 7.23 -9.01 -16.10
C CYS A 266 6.56 -10.15 -16.88
N HIS A 267 6.41 -11.31 -16.25
CA HIS A 267 5.60 -12.44 -16.70
C HIS A 267 4.32 -12.49 -15.86
N LEU A 268 3.29 -11.75 -16.32
CA LEU A 268 2.04 -11.46 -15.62
C LEU A 268 0.84 -11.77 -16.53
N ASP A 269 0.63 -13.05 -16.86
CA ASP A 269 -0.33 -13.47 -17.89
C ASP A 269 -1.79 -13.11 -17.58
N SER A 270 -2.20 -13.17 -16.31
CA SER A 270 -3.58 -12.94 -15.84
C SER A 270 -3.88 -11.50 -15.42
N ILE A 271 -2.95 -10.57 -15.66
CA ILE A 271 -3.05 -9.21 -15.12
C ILE A 271 -4.31 -8.48 -15.60
N ALA A 272 -5.12 -7.99 -14.66
CA ALA A 272 -6.32 -7.23 -14.94
C ALA A 272 -6.14 -5.74 -14.62
N LYS A 273 -5.39 -5.43 -13.56
CA LYS A 273 -5.15 -4.07 -13.09
C LYS A 273 -3.67 -3.85 -12.79
N ALA A 274 -3.15 -2.70 -13.24
CA ALA A 274 -1.82 -2.23 -12.89
C ALA A 274 -1.86 -0.80 -12.38
N THR A 275 -1.14 -0.54 -11.29
CA THR A 275 -0.87 0.80 -10.76
C THR A 275 0.64 1.02 -10.71
N LEU A 276 1.11 2.06 -11.39
CA LEU A 276 2.53 2.39 -11.47
C LEU A 276 2.83 3.72 -10.77
N ASP A 277 3.84 3.73 -9.90
CA ASP A 277 4.38 4.92 -9.23
C ASP A 277 5.90 5.01 -9.40
N LEU A 278 6.33 5.54 -10.55
CA LEU A 278 7.71 5.58 -10.99
C LEU A 278 8.30 6.98 -10.82
N HIS A 279 9.47 7.06 -10.21
CA HIS A 279 10.21 8.31 -9.97
C HIS A 279 11.57 8.31 -10.67
N PHE A 280 12.15 9.50 -10.84
CA PHE A 280 13.53 9.64 -11.29
C PHE A 280 14.49 9.59 -10.12
N LEU A 281 15.57 8.81 -10.24
CA LEU A 281 16.77 9.01 -9.43
C LEU A 281 17.48 10.29 -9.93
N LYS A 282 17.99 11.14 -9.02
CA LYS A 282 18.60 12.45 -9.36
C LYS A 282 19.94 12.30 -10.11
N SER A 283 19.95 11.81 -11.35
CA SER A 283 21.08 11.94 -12.31
C SER A 283 20.87 11.16 -13.60
N ASP A 284 20.15 10.03 -13.56
CA ASP A 284 20.23 9.04 -14.64
C ASP A 284 19.01 9.07 -15.57
N LYS A 285 19.17 9.77 -16.70
CA LYS A 285 18.23 9.72 -17.84
C LYS A 285 18.47 8.49 -18.74
N ILE A 286 19.32 7.56 -18.32
CA ILE A 286 19.69 6.39 -19.12
C ILE A 286 18.61 5.30 -19.04
N ALA A 287 17.79 5.32 -17.99
CA ALA A 287 16.80 4.27 -17.74
C ALA A 287 15.80 4.07 -18.89
N ASP A 288 15.46 2.81 -19.14
CA ASP A 288 14.40 2.39 -20.07
C ASP A 288 13.31 1.63 -19.31
N VAL A 289 12.05 2.00 -19.54
CA VAL A 289 10.88 1.35 -18.91
C VAL A 289 10.09 0.47 -19.88
N THR A 290 10.57 0.28 -21.11
CA THR A 290 9.84 -0.40 -22.18
C THR A 290 9.42 -1.81 -21.80
N ASP A 291 10.26 -2.57 -21.10
CA ASP A 291 9.93 -3.96 -20.74
C ASP A 291 8.84 -4.04 -19.68
N LEU A 292 8.89 -3.16 -18.67
CA LEU A 292 7.82 -3.03 -17.67
C LEU A 292 6.47 -2.70 -18.34
N ILE A 293 6.47 -1.70 -19.24
CA ILE A 293 5.24 -1.29 -19.93
C ILE A 293 4.73 -2.40 -20.86
N SER A 294 5.63 -3.12 -21.53
CA SER A 294 5.29 -4.25 -22.40
C SER A 294 4.73 -5.43 -21.61
N GLY A 295 5.27 -5.71 -20.42
CA GLY A 295 4.82 -6.80 -19.56
C GLY A 295 3.42 -6.59 -18.98
N ILE A 296 2.97 -5.34 -18.81
CA ILE A 296 1.61 -5.02 -18.35
C ILE A 296 0.62 -4.75 -19.49
N ARG A 297 0.96 -5.03 -20.76
CA ARG A 297 0.12 -4.67 -21.93
C ARG A 297 -1.30 -5.26 -21.93
N ASN A 298 -1.53 -6.34 -21.18
CA ASN A 298 -2.79 -7.09 -21.16
C ASN A 298 -3.82 -6.56 -20.15
N VAL A 299 -3.50 -5.51 -19.40
CA VAL A 299 -4.39 -4.93 -18.38
C VAL A 299 -5.72 -4.45 -18.93
N LYS A 300 -6.76 -4.53 -18.10
CA LYS A 300 -8.06 -3.88 -18.30
C LYS A 300 -8.12 -2.50 -17.67
N THR A 301 -7.40 -2.31 -16.58
CA THR A 301 -7.33 -1.05 -15.83
C THR A 301 -5.89 -0.63 -15.61
N LEU A 302 -5.53 0.58 -16.02
CA LEU A 302 -4.19 1.14 -15.86
C LEU A 302 -4.23 2.46 -15.10
N HIS A 303 -3.50 2.54 -14.00
CA HIS A 303 -3.37 3.75 -13.19
C HIS A 303 -1.95 4.30 -13.29
N LEU A 304 -1.85 5.53 -13.83
CA LEU A 304 -0.60 6.27 -13.98
C LEU A 304 -0.69 7.58 -13.19
N ASN A 305 0.18 7.72 -12.19
CA ASN A 305 0.28 8.98 -11.47
C ASN A 305 1.22 9.99 -12.19
N SER A 306 1.36 11.19 -11.62
CA SER A 306 2.09 12.31 -12.24
C SER A 306 3.57 12.00 -12.46
N SER A 307 4.21 11.36 -11.46
CA SER A 307 5.60 10.92 -11.50
C SER A 307 5.81 9.88 -12.61
N THR A 308 4.97 8.84 -12.65
CA THR A 308 4.98 7.81 -13.69
C THR A 308 4.81 8.36 -15.09
N VAL A 309 3.82 9.23 -15.30
CA VAL A 309 3.57 9.87 -16.60
C VAL A 309 4.80 10.62 -17.09
N LYS A 310 5.52 11.30 -16.18
CA LYS A 310 6.78 11.97 -16.51
C LYS A 310 7.86 10.97 -16.91
N VAL A 311 8.03 9.89 -16.14
CA VAL A 311 9.02 8.83 -16.41
C VAL A 311 8.78 8.18 -17.77
N ILE A 312 7.57 7.68 -18.03
CA ILE A 312 7.23 7.02 -19.32
C ILE A 312 7.46 7.97 -20.50
N SER A 313 7.12 9.27 -20.36
CA SER A 313 7.29 10.25 -21.45
C SER A 313 8.74 10.55 -21.86
N ILE A 314 9.71 10.09 -21.07
CA ILE A 314 11.15 10.33 -21.27
C ILE A 314 11.90 8.99 -21.46
N CYS A 315 11.54 7.96 -20.70
CA CYS A 315 12.28 6.71 -20.57
C CYS A 315 11.69 5.54 -21.37
N CYS A 316 10.49 5.65 -21.96
CA CYS A 316 9.92 4.56 -22.78
C CYS A 316 10.46 4.64 -24.22
N LYS A 317 11.71 4.20 -24.44
CA LYS A 317 12.41 4.42 -25.72
C LYS A 317 11.92 3.50 -26.84
N GLY A 318 11.49 2.27 -26.52
CA GLY A 318 10.94 1.32 -27.49
C GLY A 318 9.49 1.62 -27.91
N GLY A 319 8.90 2.71 -27.42
CA GLY A 319 7.52 3.08 -27.68
C GLY A 319 6.52 2.31 -26.82
N LEU A 320 5.23 2.65 -26.95
CA LEU A 320 4.16 2.00 -26.19
C LEU A 320 3.67 0.73 -26.91
N PRO A 321 3.40 -0.37 -26.16
CA PRO A 321 2.70 -1.52 -26.71
C PRO A 321 1.25 -1.14 -27.09
N VAL A 322 0.58 -2.02 -27.84
CA VAL A 322 -0.88 -1.90 -28.01
C VAL A 322 -1.55 -2.50 -26.78
N PHE A 323 -2.41 -1.74 -26.14
CA PHE A 323 -3.22 -2.18 -25.01
C PHE A 323 -4.60 -2.64 -25.50
N ASN A 324 -4.66 -3.83 -26.10
CA ASN A 324 -5.90 -4.37 -26.67
C ASN A 324 -7.00 -4.59 -25.63
N ASN A 325 -6.64 -4.82 -24.36
CA ASN A 325 -7.60 -5.14 -23.31
C ASN A 325 -7.96 -3.94 -22.43
N LEU A 326 -7.28 -2.78 -22.60
CA LEU A 326 -7.45 -1.64 -21.71
C LEU A 326 -8.81 -0.98 -21.92
N VAL A 327 -9.61 -0.94 -20.85
CA VAL A 327 -10.95 -0.36 -20.80
C VAL A 327 -10.97 0.90 -19.94
N ASP A 328 -10.20 0.91 -18.85
CA ASP A 328 -10.14 1.97 -17.84
C ASP A 328 -8.74 2.55 -17.71
N LEU A 329 -8.58 3.84 -18.02
CA LEU A 329 -7.33 4.57 -17.85
C LEU A 329 -7.51 5.67 -16.80
N VAL A 330 -6.71 5.62 -15.75
CA VAL A 330 -6.54 6.73 -14.80
C VAL A 330 -5.20 7.41 -15.08
N PHE A 331 -5.26 8.67 -15.49
CA PHE A 331 -4.12 9.45 -15.95
C PHE A 331 -3.99 10.75 -15.16
N PHE A 332 -2.94 10.86 -14.36
CA PHE A 332 -2.54 12.14 -13.77
C PHE A 332 -1.47 12.77 -14.66
N GLY A 333 -1.86 13.81 -15.39
CA GLY A 333 -0.99 14.41 -16.38
C GLY A 333 0.08 15.37 -15.84
N THR A 334 1.23 15.37 -16.52
CA THR A 334 2.22 16.45 -16.48
C THR A 334 2.20 17.20 -17.81
N LYS A 335 2.85 18.36 -17.92
CA LYS A 335 2.88 19.13 -19.19
C LYS A 335 3.32 18.31 -20.41
N ARG A 336 4.34 17.47 -20.23
CA ARG A 336 4.83 16.58 -21.28
C ARG A 336 3.88 15.38 -21.49
N GLY A 337 3.34 14.84 -20.39
CA GLY A 337 2.34 13.79 -20.41
C GLY A 337 1.10 14.14 -21.22
N TRP A 338 0.51 15.31 -20.97
CA TRP A 338 -0.65 15.81 -21.70
C TRP A 338 -0.39 15.99 -23.20
N LYS A 339 0.79 16.50 -23.57
CA LYS A 339 1.13 16.79 -24.97
C LYS A 339 1.52 15.54 -25.77
N LEU A 340 2.21 14.59 -25.14
CA LEU A 340 2.84 13.47 -25.83
C LEU A 340 2.24 12.13 -25.41
N LEU A 341 2.22 11.84 -24.11
CA LEU A 341 1.88 10.49 -23.63
C LEU A 341 0.40 10.17 -23.74
N LEU A 342 -0.48 11.10 -23.36
CA LEU A 342 -1.93 10.86 -23.42
C LEU A 342 -2.39 10.59 -24.87
N PRO A 343 -2.06 11.41 -25.89
CA PRO A 343 -2.43 11.11 -27.27
C PRO A 343 -1.96 9.72 -27.73
N LEU A 344 -0.71 9.36 -27.41
CA LEU A 344 -0.16 8.04 -27.76
C LEU A 344 -0.91 6.89 -27.06
N LEU A 345 -1.25 7.05 -25.77
CA LEU A 345 -2.06 6.05 -25.06
C LEU A 345 -3.44 5.90 -25.69
N LEU A 346 -4.09 7.00 -26.10
CA LEU A 346 -5.37 6.95 -26.79
C LEU A 346 -5.27 6.25 -28.15
N GLU A 347 -4.20 6.49 -28.92
CA GLU A 347 -3.97 5.80 -30.21
C GLU A 347 -3.69 4.31 -30.02
N ARG A 348 -3.03 3.93 -28.91
CA ARG A 348 -2.59 2.56 -28.64
C ARG A 348 -3.57 1.75 -27.78
N SER A 349 -4.74 2.31 -27.46
CA SER A 349 -5.76 1.67 -26.62
C SER A 349 -7.11 1.65 -27.32
N PRO A 350 -7.30 0.80 -28.34
CA PRO A 350 -8.47 0.83 -29.23
C PRO A 350 -9.80 0.56 -28.51
N ASN A 351 -9.78 -0.17 -27.39
CA ASN A 351 -10.96 -0.56 -26.63
C ASN A 351 -11.20 0.29 -25.37
N LEU A 352 -10.49 1.42 -25.24
CA LEU A 352 -10.61 2.31 -24.08
C LEU A 352 -11.99 2.97 -24.05
N LYS A 353 -12.72 2.78 -22.93
CA LYS A 353 -14.08 3.30 -22.74
C LYS A 353 -14.16 4.37 -21.65
N ASN A 354 -13.33 4.24 -20.63
CA ASN A 354 -13.38 5.05 -19.42
C ASN A 354 -12.05 5.76 -19.24
N LEU A 355 -12.09 7.09 -19.23
CA LEU A 355 -10.91 7.93 -19.08
C LEU A 355 -11.08 8.83 -17.86
N VAL A 356 -10.21 8.65 -16.86
CA VAL A 356 -10.14 9.49 -15.67
C VAL A 356 -8.89 10.36 -15.76
N LEU A 357 -9.08 11.66 -15.72
CA LEU A 357 -8.06 12.68 -15.89
C LEU A 357 -7.89 13.47 -14.59
N SER A 358 -6.64 13.69 -14.17
CA SER A 358 -6.29 14.54 -13.02
C SER A 358 -5.08 15.41 -13.36
N GLY A 359 -4.90 16.53 -12.66
CA GLY A 359 -3.76 17.43 -12.88
C GLY A 359 -3.90 18.31 -14.13
N LEU A 360 -5.13 18.70 -14.46
CA LEU A 360 -5.39 19.59 -15.60
C LEU A 360 -4.86 21.02 -15.31
N ASP A 361 -4.97 21.46 -14.05
CA ASP A 361 -4.39 22.68 -13.50
C ASP A 361 -2.85 22.76 -13.68
N CYS A 362 -2.15 21.65 -13.45
CA CYS A 362 -0.69 21.55 -13.61
C CYS A 362 -0.25 21.80 -15.07
N PHE A 363 -1.12 21.51 -16.04
CA PHE A 363 -0.88 21.82 -17.45
C PHE A 363 -1.02 23.31 -17.76
N THR A 364 -1.90 24.00 -17.03
CA THR A 364 -2.32 25.38 -17.32
C THR A 364 -1.52 26.43 -16.54
N PHE A 365 -0.91 26.06 -15.40
CA PHE A 365 -0.33 26.98 -14.39
C PHE A 365 0.81 27.92 -14.85
N ARG A 366 1.62 27.57 -15.87
CA ARG A 366 2.84 28.35 -16.18
C ARG A 366 2.82 29.18 -17.46
N ASN A 367 1.90 28.94 -18.41
CA ASN A 367 2.02 29.56 -19.73
C ASN A 367 0.81 30.35 -20.22
N ASN A 368 -0.36 30.32 -19.58
CA ASN A 368 -1.62 30.94 -20.05
C ASN A 368 -2.01 30.70 -21.52
N ARG A 369 -1.23 29.91 -22.27
CA ARG A 369 -1.44 29.55 -23.67
C ARG A 369 -2.10 28.19 -23.68
N PHE A 370 -3.30 28.16 -24.24
CA PHE A 370 -4.00 26.92 -24.54
C PHE A 370 -3.15 26.09 -25.51
N VAL A 371 -2.82 24.86 -25.13
CA VAL A 371 -2.08 23.91 -25.97
C VAL A 371 -3.02 22.76 -26.29
N VAL A 372 -3.45 22.67 -27.55
CA VAL A 372 -4.38 21.63 -28.01
C VAL A 372 -3.80 20.25 -27.71
N ILE A 373 -4.62 19.41 -27.05
CA ILE A 373 -4.32 17.99 -26.83
C ILE A 373 -4.86 17.23 -28.04
N ARG A 374 -4.00 16.47 -28.71
CA ARG A 374 -4.42 15.66 -29.85
C ARG A 374 -5.31 14.51 -29.35
N ILE A 375 -6.51 14.40 -29.91
CA ILE A 375 -7.46 13.34 -29.62
C ILE A 375 -7.63 12.54 -30.92
N PRO A 376 -7.36 11.23 -30.93
CA PRO A 376 -7.52 10.42 -32.13
C PRO A 376 -9.00 10.33 -32.52
N PRO A 377 -9.37 10.48 -33.80
CA PRO A 377 -10.77 10.39 -34.22
C PRO A 377 -11.37 8.99 -34.01
N THR A 378 -10.52 7.96 -33.92
CA THR A 378 -10.91 6.56 -33.69
C THR A 378 -11.21 6.23 -32.22
N ASN A 379 -11.20 7.23 -31.33
CA ASN A 379 -11.45 6.99 -29.90
C ASN A 379 -12.88 6.49 -29.65
N GLN A 380 -13.03 5.53 -28.73
CA GLN A 380 -14.33 4.94 -28.34
C GLN A 380 -14.71 5.28 -26.90
N ILE A 381 -14.22 6.42 -26.39
CA ILE A 381 -14.41 6.81 -25.00
C ILE A 381 -15.89 7.16 -24.78
N LYS A 382 -16.51 6.49 -23.81
CA LYS A 382 -17.91 6.69 -23.42
C LYS A 382 -18.02 7.52 -22.14
N MET A 383 -17.06 7.37 -21.23
CA MET A 383 -17.06 8.07 -19.96
C MET A 383 -15.75 8.83 -19.75
N LEU A 384 -15.87 10.13 -19.48
CA LEU A 384 -14.78 10.99 -19.10
C LEU A 384 -14.99 11.51 -17.68
N SER A 385 -14.01 11.31 -16.80
CA SER A 385 -14.00 11.89 -15.46
C SER A 385 -12.84 12.86 -15.32
N ILE A 386 -13.10 14.08 -14.87
CA ILE A 386 -12.10 15.12 -14.62
C ILE A 386 -12.06 15.36 -13.12
N LYS A 387 -10.91 15.06 -12.50
CA LYS A 387 -10.68 15.20 -11.07
C LYS A 387 -9.95 16.49 -10.74
N GLN A 388 -10.22 17.03 -9.54
CA GLN A 388 -9.56 18.21 -8.99
C GLN A 388 -9.68 19.45 -9.88
N TYR A 389 -10.86 19.67 -10.47
CA TYR A 389 -11.11 20.82 -11.34
C TYR A 389 -11.05 22.14 -10.55
N GLN A 390 -10.17 23.05 -10.96
CA GLN A 390 -9.92 24.33 -10.26
C GLN A 390 -10.71 25.50 -10.86
N GLY A 391 -11.40 25.32 -11.99
CA GLY A 391 -12.24 26.36 -12.58
C GLY A 391 -11.52 27.38 -13.46
N SER A 392 -10.26 27.15 -13.83
CA SER A 392 -9.55 28.10 -14.68
C SER A 392 -10.10 28.14 -16.11
N ALA A 393 -10.03 29.30 -16.76
CA ALA A 393 -10.51 29.48 -18.14
C ALA A 393 -9.81 28.53 -19.14
N THR A 394 -8.56 28.17 -18.87
CA THR A 394 -7.77 27.22 -19.66
C THR A 394 -8.24 25.78 -19.43
N GLU A 395 -8.56 25.39 -18.20
CA GLU A 395 -9.19 24.09 -17.95
C GLU A 395 -10.54 23.99 -18.64
N LEU A 396 -11.39 25.02 -18.54
CA LEU A 396 -12.69 25.05 -19.22
C LEU A 396 -12.56 24.88 -20.74
N LYS A 397 -11.55 25.52 -21.35
CA LYS A 397 -11.22 25.32 -22.78
C LYS A 397 -10.81 23.89 -23.10
N HIS A 398 -10.09 23.21 -22.20
CA HIS A 398 -9.76 21.79 -22.38
C HIS A 398 -10.97 20.88 -22.25
N ILE A 399 -11.87 21.14 -21.29
CA ILE A 399 -13.13 20.40 -21.18
C ILE A 399 -13.95 20.55 -22.46
N CYS A 400 -14.12 21.79 -22.94
CA CYS A 400 -14.79 22.08 -24.21
C CYS A 400 -14.13 21.33 -25.38
N HIS A 401 -12.80 21.35 -25.46
CA HIS A 401 -12.05 20.62 -26.47
C HIS A 401 -12.30 19.11 -26.42
N PHE A 402 -12.35 18.48 -25.24
CA PHE A 402 -12.69 17.06 -25.12
C PHE A 402 -14.13 16.77 -25.57
N LEU A 403 -15.09 17.58 -25.12
CA LEU A 403 -16.51 17.44 -25.49
C LEU A 403 -16.75 17.57 -26.99
N MET A 404 -15.95 18.38 -27.69
CA MET A 404 -16.06 18.60 -29.12
C MET A 404 -15.35 17.54 -29.97
N ASN A 405 -14.40 16.78 -29.42
CA ASN A 405 -13.56 15.86 -30.20
C ASN A 405 -13.72 14.37 -29.80
N MET A 406 -14.47 14.07 -28.74
CA MET A 406 -14.80 12.70 -28.33
C MET A 406 -16.27 12.39 -28.65
N GLU A 407 -16.53 11.96 -29.88
CA GLU A 407 -17.89 11.77 -30.42
C GLU A 407 -18.68 10.67 -29.71
N CYS A 408 -18.00 9.66 -29.16
CA CYS A 408 -18.62 8.52 -28.46
C CYS A 408 -19.01 8.82 -27.01
N LEU A 409 -18.79 10.03 -26.50
CA LEU A 409 -19.08 10.36 -25.10
C LEU A 409 -20.57 10.22 -24.78
N GLU A 410 -20.84 9.59 -23.65
CA GLU A 410 -22.16 9.39 -23.05
C GLU A 410 -22.25 10.09 -21.68
N VAL A 411 -21.18 10.05 -20.90
CA VAL A 411 -21.14 10.61 -19.53
C VAL A 411 -19.86 11.39 -19.30
N VAL A 412 -19.99 12.60 -18.76
CA VAL A 412 -18.87 13.41 -18.28
C VAL A 412 -19.07 13.75 -16.81
N LYS A 413 -18.10 13.39 -15.97
CA LYS A 413 -18.09 13.70 -14.54
C LYS A 413 -17.00 14.70 -14.24
N VAL A 414 -17.33 15.84 -13.66
CA VAL A 414 -16.35 16.84 -13.24
C VAL A 414 -16.40 16.96 -11.72
N TYR A 415 -15.31 16.57 -11.07
CA TYR A 415 -15.15 16.65 -9.62
C TYR A 415 -14.41 17.94 -9.28
N VAL A 416 -15.12 18.86 -8.64
CA VAL A 416 -14.58 20.16 -8.25
C VAL A 416 -13.61 19.99 -7.09
N ALA A 417 -12.56 20.82 -7.03
CA ALA A 417 -11.59 20.78 -5.94
C ALA A 417 -12.27 20.99 -4.57
N PRO A 418 -11.90 20.22 -3.52
CA PRO A 418 -12.53 20.32 -2.19
C PRO A 418 -12.37 21.70 -1.53
N THR A 419 -11.36 22.46 -1.96
CA THR A 419 -11.01 23.78 -1.42
C THR A 419 -11.87 24.91 -1.98
N MET A 420 -12.82 24.61 -2.86
CA MET A 420 -13.64 25.61 -3.54
C MET A 420 -14.90 25.97 -2.75
N ASP A 421 -15.24 27.25 -2.74
CA ASP A 421 -16.43 27.81 -2.11
C ASP A 421 -17.71 27.57 -2.94
N ASP A 422 -18.84 27.37 -2.26
CA ASP A 422 -20.13 27.03 -2.87
C ASP A 422 -20.58 27.98 -3.99
N PRO A 423 -20.45 29.32 -3.87
CA PRO A 423 -20.85 30.23 -4.95
C PRO A 423 -20.04 30.05 -6.23
N LYS A 424 -18.72 29.81 -6.12
CA LYS A 424 -17.88 29.53 -7.29
C LYS A 424 -18.20 28.16 -7.87
N LYS A 425 -18.48 27.17 -7.02
CA LYS A 425 -18.90 25.83 -7.46
C LYS A 425 -20.19 25.89 -8.30
N MET A 426 -21.19 26.70 -7.88
CA MET A 426 -22.42 26.90 -8.64
C MET A 426 -22.14 27.56 -10.00
N GLN A 427 -21.37 28.65 -10.02
CA GLN A 427 -21.03 29.34 -11.27
C GLN A 427 -20.32 28.42 -12.27
N LEU A 428 -19.30 27.68 -11.81
CA LEU A 428 -18.57 26.74 -12.67
C LEU A 428 -19.45 25.60 -13.16
N THR A 429 -20.39 25.15 -12.34
CA THR A 429 -21.36 24.12 -12.74
C THR A 429 -22.19 24.63 -13.91
N GLU A 430 -22.70 25.86 -13.84
CA GLU A 430 -23.42 26.46 -14.98
C GLU A 430 -22.55 26.60 -16.23
N ASP A 431 -21.30 27.05 -16.07
CA ASP A 431 -20.38 27.27 -17.18
C ASP A 431 -20.06 25.96 -17.91
N ILE A 432 -19.86 24.86 -17.17
CA ILE A 432 -19.60 23.52 -17.76
C ILE A 432 -20.86 23.00 -18.47
N LEU A 433 -22.04 23.16 -17.88
CA LEU A 433 -23.30 22.68 -18.47
C LEU A 433 -23.67 23.41 -19.77
N LYS A 434 -23.18 24.64 -19.97
CA LYS A 434 -23.37 25.45 -21.19
C LYS A 434 -22.36 25.11 -22.31
N LEU A 435 -21.39 24.23 -22.08
CA LEU A 435 -20.39 23.89 -23.08
C LEU A 435 -20.98 23.12 -24.27
N PRO A 436 -20.53 23.40 -25.50
CA PRO A 436 -20.95 22.65 -26.67
C PRO A 436 -20.42 21.21 -26.61
N THR A 437 -21.22 20.26 -27.10
CA THR A 437 -20.88 18.82 -27.14
C THR A 437 -21.01 18.28 -28.56
N ALA A 438 -20.11 17.38 -28.95
CA ALA A 438 -20.18 16.72 -30.26
C ALA A 438 -21.36 15.73 -30.33
N SER A 439 -21.70 15.13 -29.19
CA SER A 439 -22.84 14.23 -29.02
C SER A 439 -23.94 14.91 -28.21
N SER A 440 -25.17 14.90 -28.74
CA SER A 440 -26.36 15.41 -28.06
C SER A 440 -26.84 14.51 -26.91
N LYS A 441 -26.23 13.33 -26.74
CA LYS A 441 -26.57 12.35 -25.69
C LYS A 441 -25.71 12.49 -24.43
N VAL A 442 -24.72 13.37 -24.44
CA VAL A 442 -23.77 13.52 -23.32
C VAL A 442 -24.50 14.03 -22.08
N LYS A 443 -24.37 13.28 -20.98
CA LYS A 443 -24.81 13.70 -19.65
C LYS A 443 -23.62 14.23 -18.87
N ILE A 444 -23.65 15.52 -18.55
CA ILE A 444 -22.63 16.17 -17.73
C ILE A 444 -23.10 16.17 -16.27
N GLN A 445 -22.23 15.73 -15.36
CA GLN A 445 -22.44 15.72 -13.91
C GLN A 445 -21.29 16.48 -13.26
N VAL A 446 -21.61 17.50 -12.47
CA VAL A 446 -20.61 18.24 -11.67
C VAL A 446 -20.83 17.87 -10.21
N MET A 447 -19.78 17.38 -9.55
CA MET A 447 -19.82 16.80 -8.20
C MET A 447 -18.91 17.54 -7.24
#